data_AF-A0A4Y7Q0C5-F1
#
_entry.id   AF-A0A4Y7Q0C5-F1
#
_cell.length_a   1.000
_cell.length_b   1.000
_cell.length_c   1.000
_cell.angle_alpha   90.00
_cell.angle_beta   90.00
_cell.angle_gamma   90.00
#
_symmetry.space_group_name_H-M   'P 1'
#
loop_
_entity.id
_entity.type
_entity.pdbx_description
1 polymer ?
#
loop_
_entity_poly.entity_id
_entity_poly.type
_entity_poly.pdbx_seq_one_letter_code
_entity_poly.pdbx_strand_id
1 'polypeptide(L)'
;MSQSLSQVVSADHAEVYTLHESYLVSKGDVNAQAQHALMLGWAVGRHAMMEEILMHPLQTRAIPGQGAELAAIDAREHEQIKEMLMQLASWTEGHGPGTIEFDNLLETMMGHLRRHNDSEESADLPLLDSHLGPEGSARAAEMFGKVKQFMALSRLVFSL
;
A
#
# COMPACT_ATOMS: atom_id res chain seq x y z
N MET A 1 -7.66 23.90 -2.47
CA MET A 1 -8.03 23.34 -1.16
C MET A 1 -7.01 22.25 -0.83
N SER A 2 -6.63 22.08 0.44
CA SER A 2 -5.77 20.97 0.85
C SER A 2 -6.50 19.63 0.68
N GLN A 3 -5.79 18.57 0.28
CA GLN A 3 -6.36 17.23 0.21
C GLN A 3 -6.64 16.69 1.62
N SER A 4 -7.66 15.83 1.75
CA SER A 4 -7.92 15.06 2.97
C SER A 4 -6.99 13.84 3.04
N LEU A 5 -6.88 13.21 4.22
CA LEU A 5 -6.13 11.97 4.39
C LEU A 5 -6.70 10.88 3.49
N SER A 6 -8.03 10.69 3.48
CA SER A 6 -8.69 9.73 2.58
C SER A 6 -8.26 9.94 1.13
N GLN A 7 -8.23 11.19 0.65
CA GLN A 7 -7.88 11.48 -0.75
C GLN A 7 -6.44 11.09 -1.10
N VAL A 8 -5.48 11.26 -0.18
CA VAL A 8 -4.08 10.92 -0.49
C VAL A 8 -3.78 9.43 -0.32
N VAL A 9 -4.49 8.75 0.58
CA VAL A 9 -4.41 7.29 0.76
C VAL A 9 -5.01 6.58 -0.45
N SER A 10 -6.24 6.92 -0.85
CA SER A 10 -6.88 6.36 -2.06
C SER A 10 -6.09 6.65 -3.35
N ALA A 11 -5.42 7.80 -3.42
CA ALA A 11 -4.53 8.09 -4.55
C ALA A 11 -3.30 7.15 -4.58
N ASP A 12 -2.81 6.73 -3.41
CA ASP A 12 -1.73 5.74 -3.29
C ASP A 12 -2.22 4.33 -3.69
N HIS A 13 -3.45 3.96 -3.31
CA HIS A 13 -4.10 2.73 -3.80
C HIS A 13 -4.18 2.70 -5.33
N ALA A 14 -4.61 3.81 -5.94
CA ALA A 14 -4.70 3.92 -7.39
C ALA A 14 -3.33 3.77 -8.08
N GLU A 15 -2.25 4.27 -7.48
CA GLU A 15 -0.88 4.07 -7.97
C GLU A 15 -0.50 2.57 -7.93
N VAL A 16 -0.80 1.88 -6.83
CA VAL A 16 -0.58 0.44 -6.71
C VAL A 16 -1.32 -0.33 -7.81
N TYR A 17 -2.60 -0.01 -8.07
CA TYR A 17 -3.37 -0.69 -9.11
C TYR A 17 -2.85 -0.39 -10.52
N THR A 18 -2.35 0.82 -10.76
CA THR A 18 -1.71 1.18 -12.04
C THR A 18 -0.45 0.34 -12.28
N LEU A 19 0.35 0.10 -11.25
CA LEU A 19 1.55 -0.75 -11.33
C LEU A 19 1.18 -2.23 -11.55
N HIS A 20 0.10 -2.70 -10.92
CA HIS A 20 -0.44 -4.03 -11.17
C HIS A 20 -0.94 -4.21 -12.61
N GLU A 21 -1.68 -3.26 -13.15
CA GLU A 21 -2.05 -3.27 -14.58
C GLU A 21 -0.80 -3.28 -15.48
N SER A 22 0.21 -2.48 -15.14
CA SER A 22 1.49 -2.44 -15.88
C SER A 22 2.17 -3.82 -15.89
N TYR A 23 2.16 -4.54 -14.76
CA TYR A 23 2.63 -5.92 -14.70
C TYR A 23 1.85 -6.85 -15.63
N LEU A 24 0.52 -6.77 -15.62
CA LEU A 24 -0.36 -7.62 -16.43
C LEU A 24 -0.17 -7.40 -17.93
N VAL A 25 -0.08 -6.14 -18.37
CA VAL A 25 0.09 -5.83 -19.81
C VAL A 25 1.50 -6.16 -20.32
N SER A 26 2.48 -6.32 -19.43
CA SER A 26 3.83 -6.77 -19.77
C SER A 26 3.94 -8.28 -20.03
N LYS A 27 2.84 -9.04 -19.91
CA LYS A 27 2.86 -10.50 -20.09
C LYS A 27 3.52 -10.91 -21.41
N GLY A 28 4.52 -11.78 -21.31
CA GLY A 28 5.34 -12.24 -22.44
C GLY A 28 6.67 -11.47 -22.60
N ASP A 29 6.83 -10.33 -21.95
CA ASP A 29 8.10 -9.66 -21.73
C ASP A 29 8.51 -9.83 -20.26
N VAL A 30 9.33 -10.86 -20.00
CA VAL A 30 9.78 -11.20 -18.64
C VAL A 30 10.56 -10.07 -17.98
N ASN A 31 11.33 -9.29 -18.74
CA ASN A 31 12.11 -8.18 -18.19
C ASN A 31 11.18 -7.04 -17.75
N ALA A 32 10.20 -6.69 -18.59
CA ALA A 32 9.21 -5.67 -18.23
C ALA A 32 8.33 -6.12 -17.05
N GLN A 33 7.89 -7.39 -17.03
CA GLN A 33 7.17 -7.94 -15.88
C GLN A 33 7.99 -7.86 -14.59
N ALA A 34 9.28 -8.20 -14.65
CA ALA A 34 10.15 -8.12 -13.47
C ALA A 34 10.31 -6.69 -12.95
N GLN A 35 10.45 -5.71 -13.85
CA GLN A 35 10.54 -4.29 -13.47
C GLN A 35 9.23 -3.81 -12.82
N HIS A 36 8.08 -4.11 -13.41
CA HIS A 36 6.79 -3.71 -12.85
C HIS A 36 6.48 -4.43 -11.53
N ALA A 37 6.82 -5.73 -11.40
CA ALA A 37 6.67 -6.47 -10.14
C ALA A 37 7.51 -5.85 -9.01
N LEU A 38 8.75 -5.44 -9.31
CA LEU A 38 9.61 -4.76 -8.35
C LEU A 38 9.02 -3.41 -7.91
N MET A 39 8.57 -2.59 -8.87
CA MET A 39 7.95 -1.29 -8.57
C MET A 39 6.66 -1.45 -7.76
N LEU A 40 5.82 -2.41 -8.13
CA LEU A 40 4.59 -2.76 -7.41
C LEU A 40 4.91 -3.18 -5.97
N GLY A 41 5.86 -4.09 -5.79
CA GLY A 41 6.26 -4.54 -4.46
C GLY A 41 6.76 -3.39 -3.56
N TRP A 42 7.54 -2.47 -4.12
CA TRP A 42 7.95 -1.26 -3.41
C TRP A 42 6.78 -0.34 -3.07
N ALA A 43 5.82 -0.16 -3.99
CA ALA A 43 4.64 0.66 -3.74
C ALA A 43 3.78 0.07 -2.61
N VAL A 44 3.49 -1.24 -2.65
CA VAL A 44 2.74 -1.96 -1.62
C VAL A 44 3.43 -1.87 -0.26
N GLY A 45 4.73 -2.19 -0.19
CA GLY A 45 5.48 -2.17 1.06
C GLY A 45 5.58 -0.76 1.67
N ARG A 46 5.82 0.26 0.82
CA ARG A 46 5.84 1.67 1.24
C ARG A 46 4.48 2.08 1.82
N HIS A 47 3.41 1.74 1.10
CA HIS A 47 2.04 2.11 1.46
C HIS A 47 1.64 1.53 2.82
N ALA A 48 1.75 0.21 3.01
CA ALA A 48 1.43 -0.45 4.27
C ALA A 48 2.26 0.11 5.45
N MET A 49 3.54 0.39 5.23
CA MET A 49 4.40 0.98 6.27
C MET A 49 3.96 2.39 6.66
N MET A 50 3.49 3.19 5.69
CA MET A 50 3.01 4.54 5.97
C MET A 50 1.75 4.54 6.82
N GLU A 51 0.83 3.61 6.56
CA GLU A 51 -0.37 3.45 7.39
C GLU A 51 -0.02 2.97 8.79
N GLU A 52 0.84 1.97 8.92
CA GLU A 52 1.29 1.46 10.22
C GLU A 52 1.97 2.54 11.08
N ILE A 53 2.75 3.43 10.47
CA ILE A 53 3.49 4.50 11.19
C ILE A 53 2.62 5.73 11.47
N LEU A 54 1.70 6.08 10.56
CA LEU A 54 0.94 7.33 10.63
C LEU A 54 -0.54 7.10 10.90
N MET A 55 -1.21 6.31 10.07
CA MET A 55 -2.66 6.14 10.09
C MET A 55 -3.12 5.31 11.29
N HIS A 56 -2.54 4.15 11.56
CA HIS A 56 -2.95 3.28 12.67
C HIS A 56 -2.85 3.98 14.03
N PRO A 57 -1.77 4.75 14.33
CA PRO A 57 -1.72 5.56 15.53
C PRO A 57 -2.74 6.69 15.55
N LEU A 58 -3.11 7.26 14.40
CA LEU A 58 -4.16 8.27 14.32
C LEU A 58 -5.54 7.68 14.58
N GLN A 59 -5.88 6.52 13.99
CA GLN A 59 -7.12 5.77 14.27
C GLN A 59 -7.25 5.54 15.79
N THR A 60 -6.21 4.96 16.40
CA THR A 60 -6.19 4.63 17.84
C THR A 60 -6.41 5.86 18.73
N ARG A 61 -5.84 7.01 18.39
CA ARG A 61 -5.94 8.23 19.21
C ARG A 61 -7.21 9.05 18.95
N ALA A 62 -7.67 9.10 17.70
CA ALA A 62 -8.72 10.00 17.26
C ALA A 62 -10.12 9.38 17.33
N ILE A 63 -10.24 8.05 17.20
CA ILE A 63 -11.52 7.33 17.14
C ILE A 63 -11.77 6.61 18.49
N PRO A 64 -12.63 7.15 19.37
CA PRO A 64 -12.90 6.53 20.66
C PRO A 64 -13.61 5.18 20.51
N GLY A 65 -13.27 4.22 21.37
CA GLY A 65 -13.93 2.91 21.43
C GLY A 65 -13.39 1.91 20.41
N GLN A 66 -13.44 2.23 19.11
CA GLN A 66 -13.14 1.27 18.04
C GLN A 66 -11.81 1.52 17.30
N GLY A 67 -11.16 2.67 17.46
CA GLY A 67 -9.95 3.01 16.71
C GLY A 67 -8.77 2.02 16.88
N ALA A 68 -8.62 1.46 18.08
CA ALA A 68 -7.59 0.46 18.35
C ALA A 68 -7.90 -0.90 17.72
N GLU A 69 -9.18 -1.25 17.59
CA GLU A 69 -9.61 -2.49 16.96
C GLU A 69 -9.42 -2.43 15.45
N LEU A 70 -9.79 -1.31 14.82
CA LEU A 70 -9.56 -1.05 13.39
C LEU A 70 -8.07 -1.15 13.05
N ALA A 71 -7.22 -0.39 13.74
CA ALA A 71 -5.77 -0.44 13.57
C ALA A 71 -5.18 -1.86 13.74
N ALA A 72 -5.75 -2.67 14.61
CA ALA A 72 -5.30 -4.05 14.83
C ALA A 72 -5.78 -5.01 13.73
N ILE A 73 -6.95 -4.76 13.13
CA ILE A 73 -7.44 -5.50 11.94
C ILE A 73 -6.53 -5.18 10.77
N ASP A 74 -6.34 -3.90 10.46
CA ASP A 74 -5.53 -3.42 9.33
C ASP A 74 -4.09 -3.96 9.42
N ALA A 75 -3.48 -3.89 10.61
CA ALA A 75 -2.14 -4.45 10.82
C ALA A 75 -2.04 -5.97 10.57
N ARG A 76 -3.09 -6.75 10.86
CA ARG A 76 -3.09 -8.20 10.57
C ARG A 76 -3.23 -8.47 9.08
N GLU A 77 -4.07 -7.70 8.39
CA GLU A 77 -4.23 -7.81 6.94
C GLU A 77 -2.94 -7.40 6.22
N HIS A 78 -2.28 -6.33 6.67
CA HIS A 78 -0.94 -5.96 6.23
C HIS A 78 0.10 -7.04 6.46
N GLU A 79 0.09 -7.70 7.62
CA GLU A 79 1.06 -8.78 7.88
C GLU A 79 0.92 -9.91 6.83
N GLN A 80 -0.32 -10.32 6.53
CA GLN A 80 -0.56 -11.33 5.49
C GLN A 80 -0.07 -10.88 4.11
N ILE A 81 -0.29 -9.62 3.74
CA ILE A 81 0.16 -9.06 2.45
C ILE A 81 1.69 -9.00 2.41
N LYS A 82 2.34 -8.55 3.50
CA LYS A 82 3.80 -8.46 3.61
C LYS A 82 4.46 -9.84 3.56
N GLU A 83 3.87 -10.87 4.16
CA GLU A 83 4.35 -12.25 4.05
C GLU A 83 4.35 -12.76 2.60
N MET A 84 3.29 -12.47 1.82
CA MET A 84 3.25 -12.81 0.40
C MET A 84 4.26 -11.99 -0.40
N LEU A 85 4.42 -10.71 -0.07
CA LEU A 85 5.42 -9.85 -0.70
C LEU A 85 6.85 -10.34 -0.44
N MET A 86 7.14 -10.83 0.77
CA MET A 86 8.44 -11.44 1.09
C MET A 86 8.68 -12.72 0.28
N GLN A 87 7.65 -13.55 0.06
CA GLN A 87 7.76 -14.72 -0.82
C GLN A 87 8.02 -14.29 -2.27
N LEU A 88 7.30 -13.29 -2.76
CA LEU A 88 7.50 -12.64 -4.07
C LEU A 88 8.80 -11.86 -4.19
N ALA A 89 9.54 -11.60 -3.11
CA ALA A 89 10.87 -11.01 -3.13
C ALA A 89 11.99 -12.07 -3.05
N SER A 90 11.64 -13.29 -2.66
CA SER A 90 12.58 -14.41 -2.47
C SER A 90 12.67 -15.36 -3.67
N TRP A 91 12.20 -14.93 -4.84
CA TRP A 91 12.23 -15.76 -6.04
C TRP A 91 13.66 -16.03 -6.52
N THR A 92 13.78 -17.12 -7.26
CA THR A 92 15.01 -17.56 -7.91
C THR A 92 14.79 -17.70 -9.41
N GLU A 93 15.87 -17.93 -10.16
CA GLU A 93 15.79 -18.22 -11.59
C GLU A 93 14.80 -19.37 -11.84
N GLY A 94 13.86 -19.15 -12.77
CA GLY A 94 12.80 -20.11 -13.10
C GLY A 94 11.59 -20.13 -12.14
N HIS A 95 11.56 -19.30 -11.10
CA HIS A 95 10.44 -19.19 -10.14
C HIS A 95 10.02 -17.73 -9.87
N GLY A 96 10.35 -16.83 -10.79
CA GLY A 96 10.11 -15.39 -10.68
C GLY A 96 9.06 -14.87 -11.68
N PRO A 97 9.08 -13.55 -11.97
CA PRO A 97 8.17 -12.92 -12.93
C PRO A 97 8.07 -13.70 -14.25
N GLY A 98 6.84 -13.86 -14.75
CA GLY A 98 6.54 -14.62 -15.97
C GLY A 98 6.30 -16.11 -15.78
N THR A 99 6.41 -16.63 -14.55
CA THR A 99 5.95 -17.99 -14.21
C THR A 99 4.50 -17.98 -13.69
N ILE A 100 3.82 -19.11 -13.85
CA ILE A 100 2.43 -19.27 -13.39
C ILE A 100 2.35 -19.18 -11.85
N GLU A 101 3.36 -19.71 -11.16
CA GLU A 101 3.45 -19.70 -9.70
C GLU A 101 3.59 -18.28 -9.17
N PHE A 102 4.43 -17.45 -9.79
CA PHE A 102 4.61 -16.06 -9.43
C PHE A 102 3.34 -15.24 -9.72
N ASP A 103 2.76 -15.42 -10.92
CA ASP A 103 1.50 -14.79 -11.30
C ASP A 103 0.39 -15.10 -10.27
N ASN A 104 0.21 -16.37 -9.91
CA ASN A 104 -0.83 -16.77 -8.97
C ASN A 104 -0.63 -16.19 -7.56
N LEU A 105 0.60 -16.14 -7.07
CA LEU A 105 0.90 -15.56 -5.77
C LEU A 105 0.69 -14.04 -5.78
N LEU A 106 1.10 -13.35 -6.85
CA LEU A 106 0.89 -11.91 -7.02
C LEU A 106 -0.60 -11.57 -7.06
N GLU A 107 -1.39 -12.31 -7.85
CA GLU A 107 -2.85 -12.11 -7.92
C GLU A 107 -3.53 -12.37 -6.57
N THR A 108 -3.05 -13.37 -5.82
CA THR A 108 -3.56 -13.65 -4.48
C THR A 108 -3.29 -12.46 -3.55
N MET A 109 -2.05 -11.97 -3.50
CA MET A 109 -1.66 -10.81 -2.70
C MET A 109 -2.48 -9.57 -3.09
N MET A 110 -2.61 -9.28 -4.39
CA MET A 110 -3.41 -8.15 -4.89
C MET A 110 -4.90 -8.29 -4.55
N GLY A 111 -5.43 -9.50 -4.52
CA GLY A 111 -6.79 -9.77 -4.07
C GLY A 111 -6.99 -9.49 -2.58
N HIS A 112 -6.01 -9.80 -1.73
CA HIS A 112 -6.04 -9.42 -0.30
C HIS A 112 -5.96 -7.91 -0.14
N LEU A 113 -4.99 -7.27 -0.80
CA LEU A 113 -4.80 -5.83 -0.74
C LEU A 113 -6.04 -5.06 -1.22
N ARG A 114 -6.68 -5.48 -2.32
CA ARG A 114 -7.89 -4.81 -2.81
C ARG A 114 -9.03 -4.85 -1.79
N ARG A 115 -9.25 -5.99 -1.13
CA ARG A 115 -10.29 -6.09 -0.09
C ARG A 115 -9.99 -5.21 1.12
N HIS A 116 -8.72 -5.14 1.52
CA HIS A 116 -8.25 -4.26 2.57
C HIS A 116 -8.54 -2.79 2.22
N ASN A 117 -8.02 -2.33 1.09
CA ASN A 117 -8.22 -0.96 0.61
C ASN A 117 -9.71 -0.59 0.43
N ASP A 118 -10.54 -1.52 -0.06
CA ASP A 118 -11.99 -1.31 -0.19
C ASP A 118 -12.65 -1.09 1.19
N SER A 119 -12.21 -1.80 2.24
CA SER A 119 -12.69 -1.59 3.61
C SER A 119 -12.29 -0.20 4.11
N GLU A 120 -11.03 0.17 3.94
CA GLU A 120 -10.52 1.46 4.37
C GLU A 120 -11.25 2.63 3.68
N GLU A 121 -11.35 2.59 2.36
CA GLU A 121 -11.98 3.66 1.57
C GLU A 121 -13.48 3.82 1.86
N SER A 122 -14.16 2.71 2.15
CA SER A 122 -15.61 2.73 2.41
C SER A 122 -15.97 3.01 3.87
N ALA A 123 -15.10 2.72 4.82
CA ALA A 123 -15.39 2.82 6.25
C ALA A 123 -14.33 3.59 7.05
N ASP A 124 -13.09 3.13 7.07
CA ASP A 124 -12.11 3.57 8.08
C ASP A 124 -11.57 4.98 7.81
N LEU A 125 -11.27 5.29 6.55
CA LEU A 125 -10.79 6.60 6.11
C LEU A 125 -11.87 7.69 6.28
N PRO A 126 -13.13 7.51 5.82
CA PRO A 126 -14.20 8.47 6.11
C PRO A 126 -14.43 8.69 7.61
N LEU A 127 -14.39 7.62 8.40
CA LEU A 127 -14.55 7.71 9.84
C LEU A 127 -13.40 8.50 10.49
N LEU A 128 -12.16 8.19 10.13
CA LEU A 128 -10.98 8.89 10.63
C LEU A 128 -11.00 10.36 10.25
N ASP A 129 -11.31 10.69 8.99
CA ASP A 129 -11.44 12.07 8.53
C ASP A 129 -12.51 12.83 9.32
N SER A 130 -13.63 12.18 9.66
CA SER A 130 -14.69 12.80 10.47
C SER A 130 -14.23 13.15 11.89
N HIS A 131 -13.39 12.29 12.51
CA HIS A 131 -12.85 12.50 13.85
C HIS A 131 -11.69 13.51 13.89
N LEU A 132 -10.87 13.57 12.83
CA LEU A 132 -9.79 14.54 12.70
C LEU A 132 -10.30 15.95 12.35
N GLY A 133 -11.45 16.02 11.68
CA GLY A 133 -11.97 17.24 11.06
C GLY A 133 -11.11 17.73 9.89
N PRO A 134 -11.57 18.77 9.15
CA PRO A 134 -10.92 19.19 7.90
C PRO A 134 -9.44 19.57 8.05
N GLU A 135 -9.09 20.31 9.10
CA GLU A 135 -7.70 20.72 9.34
C GLU A 135 -6.81 19.56 9.81
N GLY A 136 -7.33 18.67 10.67
CA GLY A 136 -6.58 17.52 11.15
C GLY A 136 -6.29 16.54 10.02
N SER A 137 -7.30 16.28 9.20
CA SER A 137 -7.20 15.46 7.99
C SER A 137 -6.19 16.06 7.00
N ALA A 138 -6.25 17.36 6.72
CA ALA A 138 -5.28 18.03 5.85
C ALA A 138 -3.83 17.94 6.35
N ARG A 139 -3.62 18.09 7.66
CA ARG A 139 -2.29 17.91 8.28
C ARG A 139 -1.79 16.48 8.18
N ALA A 140 -2.67 15.49 8.38
CA ALA A 140 -2.33 14.09 8.23
C ALA A 140 -1.98 13.77 6.77
N ALA A 141 -2.72 14.31 5.80
CA ALA A 141 -2.44 14.17 4.38
C ALA A 141 -1.07 14.76 4.00
N GLU A 142 -0.73 15.94 4.52
CA GLU A 142 0.59 16.54 4.30
C GLU A 142 1.72 15.67 4.86
N MET A 143 1.52 15.09 6.06
CA MET A 143 2.49 14.19 6.67
C MET A 143 2.65 12.90 5.86
N PHE A 144 1.55 12.30 5.42
CA PHE A 144 1.54 11.13 4.54
C PHE A 144 2.37 11.41 3.27
N GLY A 145 2.13 12.55 2.61
CA GLY A 145 2.91 12.97 1.45
C GLY A 145 4.41 13.13 1.74
N LYS A 146 4.79 13.71 2.89
CA LYS A 146 6.19 13.84 3.30
C LYS A 146 6.88 12.50 3.54
N VAL A 147 6.21 11.57 4.22
CA VAL A 147 6.75 10.23 4.47
C VAL A 147 6.87 9.43 3.17
N LYS A 148 5.89 9.51 2.27
CA LYS A 148 5.98 8.95 0.91
C LYS A 148 7.22 9.44 0.17
N GLN A 149 7.45 10.75 0.18
CA GLN A 149 8.63 11.35 -0.47
C GLN A 149 9.95 10.92 0.19
N PHE A 150 9.96 10.76 1.52
CA PHE A 150 11.14 10.25 2.24
C PHE A 150 11.48 8.81 1.84
N MET A 151 10.46 7.96 1.65
CA MET A 151 10.58 6.55 1.27
C MET A 151 10.68 6.31 -0.25
N ALA A 152 10.75 7.35 -1.07
CA ALA A 152 10.77 7.21 -2.52
C ALA A 152 12.10 6.63 -3.06
N LEU A 153 12.00 5.68 -4.00
CA LEU A 153 13.13 5.00 -4.63
C LEU A 153 14.16 5.95 -5.28
N SER A 154 13.74 7.11 -5.78
CA SER A 154 14.64 8.13 -6.35
C SER A 154 15.72 8.61 -5.36
N ARG A 155 15.53 8.39 -4.05
CA ARG A 155 16.53 8.69 -3.01
C ARG A 155 17.42 7.50 -2.64
N LEU A 156 17.07 6.28 -3.07
CA LEU A 156 17.77 5.03 -2.73
C LEU A 156 18.60 4.49 -3.90
N VAL A 157 18.21 4.76 -5.15
CA VAL A 157 18.77 4.11 -6.35
C VAL A 157 20.05 4.77 -6.91
N PHE A 158 20.53 5.88 -6.35
CA PHE A 158 21.81 6.49 -6.75
C PHE A 158 23.02 6.10 -5.88
N SER A 159 22.87 5.08 -5.03
CA SER A 159 23.91 4.69 -4.07
C SER A 159 24.33 3.20 -4.15
N LEU A 160 23.93 2.47 -5.19
CA LEU A 160 24.35 1.09 -5.44
C LEU A 160 24.81 0.91 -6.88
#